data_AF-A0AAD0LSF1-F1
#
_entry.id   AF-A0AAD0LSF1-F1
#
_cell.length_a   1.000
_cell.length_b   1.000
_cell.length_c   1.000
_cell.angle_alpha   90.00
_cell.angle_beta   90.00
_cell.angle_gamma   90.00
#
_symmetry.space_group_name_H-M   'P 1'
#
loop_
_entity.id
_entity.type
_entity.pdbx_description
1 polymer ?
#
loop_
_entity_poly.entity_id
_entity_poly.type
_entity_poly.pdbx_seq_one_letter_code
_entity_poly.pdbx_strand_id
1 'polypeptide(L)'
;MTAENGISCALYITWSITVVGWGITMFVAWVVLRKNARNTWAGDLKKALTELEDSALIFWMSANDDSELLELKKLRRKVKEITTLALEIKDYGGPNYPKHLFIQLRRSVTTEKYHQDNVDFLQRELPHSDNRITEIFNTCADLRTLYKRDKKILF
;
A
#
# COMPACT_ATOMS: atom_id res chain seq x y z
N MET A 1 31.36 33.22 -53.29
CA MET A 1 31.82 32.91 -51.92
C MET A 1 30.89 31.84 -51.38
N THR A 2 31.26 30.58 -51.60
CA THR A 2 30.50 29.39 -51.19
C THR A 2 30.69 29.23 -49.69
N ALA A 3 29.63 29.50 -48.93
CA ALA A 3 29.59 29.18 -47.51
C ALA A 3 29.71 27.65 -47.39
N GLU A 4 30.87 27.19 -46.92
CA GLU A 4 31.07 25.81 -46.54
C GLU A 4 30.12 25.52 -45.38
N ASN A 5 29.02 24.84 -45.69
CA ASN A 5 28.07 24.29 -44.71
C ASN A 5 28.71 23.09 -43.98
N GLY A 6 29.93 23.28 -43.48
CA GLY A 6 30.76 22.31 -42.77
C GLY A 6 30.48 22.32 -41.28
N ILE A 7 29.20 22.39 -40.86
CA ILE A 7 28.85 21.85 -39.54
C ILE A 7 28.93 20.34 -39.70
N SER A 8 30.16 19.86 -39.59
CA SER A 8 30.64 18.53 -39.91
C SER A 8 29.75 17.49 -39.24
N CYS A 9 29.36 16.44 -39.98
CA CYS A 9 28.54 15.34 -39.51
C CYS A 9 28.97 14.79 -38.13
N ALA A 10 30.25 14.94 -37.77
CA ALA A 10 30.80 14.68 -36.44
C ALA A 10 30.06 15.40 -35.29
N LEU A 11 29.63 16.67 -35.46
CA LEU A 11 28.89 17.41 -34.44
C LEU A 11 27.52 16.76 -34.20
N TYR A 12 26.78 16.41 -35.25
CA TYR A 12 25.49 15.72 -35.15
C TYR A 12 25.61 14.32 -34.52
N ILE A 13 26.66 13.57 -34.87
CA ILE A 13 26.96 12.26 -34.27
C ILE A 13 27.29 12.42 -32.77
N THR A 14 28.07 13.44 -32.40
CA THR A 14 28.43 13.70 -31.00
C THR A 14 27.22 14.10 -30.16
N TRP A 15 26.35 14.98 -30.67
CA TRP A 15 25.12 15.37 -29.98
C TRP A 15 24.13 14.22 -29.86
N SER A 16 23.99 13.37 -30.89
CA SER A 16 23.09 12.21 -30.83
C SER A 16 23.57 11.18 -29.80
N ILE A 17 24.88 10.87 -29.74
CA ILE A 17 25.44 10.00 -28.69
C ILE A 17 25.20 10.61 -27.29
N THR A 18 25.38 11.93 -27.16
CA THR A 18 25.15 12.63 -25.89
C THR A 18 23.69 12.52 -25.47
N VAL A 19 22.74 12.81 -26.36
CA VAL A 19 21.29 12.70 -26.08
C VAL A 19 20.90 11.26 -25.73
N VAL A 20 21.45 10.26 -26.42
CA VAL A 20 21.22 8.85 -26.11
C VAL A 20 21.80 8.50 -24.73
N GLY A 21 22.99 9.00 -24.39
CA GLY A 21 23.60 8.84 -23.07
C GLY A 21 22.71 9.41 -21.96
N TRP A 22 22.18 10.62 -22.14
CA TRP A 22 21.21 11.23 -21.21
C TRP A 22 19.89 10.45 -21.14
N GLY A 23 19.42 9.91 -22.25
CA GLY A 23 18.23 9.06 -22.28
C GLY A 23 18.43 7.79 -21.45
N ILE A 24 19.58 7.13 -21.58
CA ILE A 24 19.91 5.92 -20.82
C ILE A 24 20.06 6.25 -19.33
N THR A 25 20.75 7.33 -18.96
CA THR A 25 20.90 7.71 -17.54
C THR A 25 19.57 8.08 -16.92
N MET A 26 18.71 8.82 -17.62
CA MET A 26 17.35 9.15 -17.18
C MET A 26 16.50 7.88 -17.02
N PHE A 27 16.62 6.92 -17.94
CA PHE A 27 15.93 5.64 -17.86
C PHE A 27 16.38 4.81 -16.66
N VAL A 28 17.70 4.68 -16.45
CA VAL A 28 18.25 3.96 -15.29
C VAL A 28 17.82 4.63 -13.99
N ALA A 29 17.89 5.97 -13.90
CA ALA A 29 17.43 6.71 -12.74
C ALA A 29 15.94 6.47 -12.46
N TRP A 30 15.10 6.48 -13.51
CA TRP A 30 13.68 6.19 -13.39
C TRP A 30 13.39 4.77 -12.88
N VAL A 31 14.11 3.77 -13.38
CA VAL A 31 14.00 2.37 -12.91
C VAL A 31 14.44 2.23 -11.46
N VAL A 32 15.57 2.84 -11.08
CA VAL A 32 16.10 2.79 -9.71
C VAL A 32 15.14 3.47 -8.73
N LEU A 33 14.60 4.64 -9.06
CA LEU A 33 13.61 5.34 -8.25
C LEU A 33 12.35 4.49 -8.03
N ARG A 34 11.82 3.88 -9.10
CA ARG A 34 10.66 2.98 -8.99
C ARG A 34 10.94 1.76 -8.11
N LYS A 35 12.13 1.14 -8.24
CA LYS A 35 12.51 0.00 -7.39
C LYS A 35 12.64 0.40 -5.92
N ASN A 36 13.32 1.51 -5.63
CA ASN A 36 13.52 1.95 -4.26
C ASN A 36 12.19 2.35 -3.60
N ALA A 37 11.37 3.11 -4.32
CA ALA A 37 10.05 3.53 -3.85
C ALA A 37 9.13 2.33 -3.54
N ARG A 38 9.06 1.34 -4.45
CA ARG A 38 8.29 0.10 -4.22
C ARG A 38 8.78 -0.66 -2.99
N ASN A 39 10.09 -0.71 -2.77
CA ASN A 39 10.70 -1.41 -1.65
C ASN A 39 10.43 -0.73 -0.31
N THR A 40 10.33 0.60 -0.28
CA THR A 40 9.96 1.38 0.90
C THR A 40 8.46 1.24 1.17
N TRP A 41 7.62 1.41 0.17
CA TRP A 41 6.17 1.33 0.34
C TRP A 41 5.65 -0.06 0.75
N ALA A 42 6.26 -1.13 0.24
CA ALA A 42 5.94 -2.48 0.71
C ALA A 42 6.27 -2.66 2.21
N GLY A 43 7.32 -2.00 2.68
CA GLY A 43 7.69 -1.96 4.10
C GLY A 43 6.70 -1.15 4.93
N ASP A 44 6.38 0.06 4.49
CA ASP A 44 5.46 0.98 5.17
C ASP A 44 4.05 0.39 5.26
N LEU A 45 3.54 -0.19 4.16
CA LEU A 45 2.24 -0.84 4.14
C LEU A 45 2.22 -2.07 5.05
N LYS A 46 3.27 -2.89 5.04
CA LYS A 46 3.36 -4.05 5.95
C LYS A 46 3.39 -3.60 7.41
N LYS A 47 4.11 -2.53 7.73
CA LYS A 47 4.16 -1.97 9.08
C LYS A 47 2.78 -1.44 9.51
N ALA A 48 2.13 -0.66 8.65
CA ALA A 48 0.81 -0.11 8.91
C ALA A 48 -0.25 -1.22 9.09
N LEU A 49 -0.21 -2.28 8.26
CA LEU A 49 -1.09 -3.45 8.42
C LEU A 49 -0.86 -4.18 9.75
N THR A 50 0.39 -4.30 10.19
CA THR A 50 0.72 -4.93 11.47
C THR A 50 0.22 -4.09 12.64
N GLU A 51 0.43 -2.78 12.59
CA GLU A 51 -0.06 -1.88 13.62
C GLU A 51 -1.59 -1.85 13.67
N LEU A 52 -2.26 -1.93 12.52
CA LEU A 52 -3.72 -2.06 12.45
C LEU A 52 -4.19 -3.37 13.05
N GLU A 53 -3.56 -4.49 12.69
CA GLU A 53 -3.89 -5.82 13.21
C GLU A 53 -3.77 -5.85 14.73
N ASP A 54 -2.62 -5.44 15.28
CA ASP A 54 -2.41 -5.40 16.73
C ASP A 54 -3.42 -4.48 17.43
N SER A 55 -3.68 -3.29 16.86
CA SER A 55 -4.66 -2.35 17.42
C SER A 55 -6.09 -2.91 17.38
N ALA A 56 -6.44 -3.61 16.31
CA ALA A 56 -7.77 -4.21 16.15
C ALA A 56 -7.95 -5.40 17.10
N LEU A 57 -6.93 -6.24 17.25
CA LEU A 57 -6.92 -7.35 18.20
C LEU A 57 -7.06 -6.83 19.63
N ILE A 58 -6.23 -5.86 20.03
CA ILE A 58 -6.32 -5.24 21.36
C ILE A 58 -7.72 -4.65 21.57
N PHE A 59 -8.29 -3.98 20.57
CA PHE A 59 -9.64 -3.44 20.69
C PHE A 59 -10.71 -4.53 20.87
N TRP A 60 -10.70 -5.61 20.08
CA TRP A 60 -11.73 -6.64 20.16
C TRP A 60 -11.58 -7.59 21.36
N MET A 61 -10.36 -7.77 21.86
CA MET A 61 -10.05 -8.65 23.01
C MET A 61 -10.02 -7.91 24.35
N SER A 62 -9.94 -6.57 24.36
CA SER A 62 -10.00 -5.78 25.59
C SER A 62 -11.42 -5.73 26.16
N ALA A 63 -11.50 -5.60 27.48
CA ALA A 63 -12.74 -5.36 28.21
C ALA A 63 -13.47 -4.10 27.69
N ASN A 64 -14.79 -4.09 27.84
CA ASN A 64 -15.63 -2.92 27.53
C ASN A 64 -15.21 -1.73 28.40
N ASP A 65 -15.06 -0.57 27.77
CA ASP A 65 -14.61 0.67 28.40
C ASP A 65 -15.36 1.84 27.75
N ASP A 66 -15.59 2.93 28.48
CA ASP A 66 -16.36 4.09 28.00
C ASP A 66 -15.70 4.78 26.78
N SER A 67 -14.45 4.43 26.45
CA SER A 67 -13.68 4.93 25.31
C SER A 67 -13.91 4.20 23.97
N GLU A 68 -14.85 3.25 23.90
CA GLU A 68 -15.11 2.39 22.74
C GLU A 68 -15.27 3.12 21.39
N LEU A 69 -16.09 4.17 21.36
CA LEU A 69 -16.33 4.95 20.15
C LEU A 69 -15.09 5.70 19.67
N LEU A 70 -14.20 6.09 20.60
CA LEU A 70 -12.96 6.77 20.29
C LEU A 70 -11.96 5.81 19.64
N GLU A 71 -11.79 4.62 20.21
CA GLU A 71 -10.90 3.59 19.68
C GLU A 71 -11.38 3.07 18.32
N LEU A 72 -12.70 2.92 18.13
CA LEU A 72 -13.26 2.53 16.85
C LEU A 72 -13.04 3.60 15.76
N LYS A 73 -13.11 4.89 16.12
CA LYS A 73 -12.74 5.99 15.22
C LYS A 73 -11.25 5.96 14.87
N LYS A 74 -10.37 5.64 15.82
CA LYS A 74 -8.92 5.48 15.58
C LYS A 74 -8.66 4.32 14.60
N LEU A 75 -9.31 3.17 14.79
CA LEU A 75 -9.20 2.04 13.87
C LEU A 75 -9.68 2.39 12.47
N ARG A 76 -10.83 3.06 12.34
CA ARG A 76 -11.34 3.54 11.04
C ARG A 76 -10.37 4.49 10.34
N ARG A 77 -9.70 5.36 11.11
CA ARG A 77 -8.67 6.27 10.60
C ARG A 77 -7.46 5.49 10.09
N LYS A 78 -6.97 4.51 10.85
CA LYS A 78 -5.85 3.64 10.43
C LYS A 78 -6.17 2.86 9.15
N VAL A 79 -7.39 2.31 9.03
CA VAL A 79 -7.85 1.67 7.78
C VAL A 79 -7.82 2.66 6.62
N LYS A 80 -8.31 3.88 6.83
CA LYS A 80 -8.29 4.93 5.79
C LYS A 80 -6.86 5.27 5.36
N GLU A 81 -5.94 5.44 6.30
CA GLU A 81 -4.53 5.72 6.01
C GLU A 81 -3.89 4.61 5.18
N ILE A 82 -4.16 3.34 5.50
CA ILE A 82 -3.67 2.20 4.70
C ILE A 82 -4.30 2.19 3.30
N THR A 83 -5.60 2.48 3.17
CA THR A 83 -6.25 2.55 1.84
C THR A 83 -5.68 3.67 0.97
N THR A 84 -5.35 4.84 1.56
CA THR A 84 -4.68 5.93 0.84
C THR A 84 -3.29 5.52 0.40
N LEU A 85 -2.50 4.91 1.29
CA LEU A 85 -1.15 4.45 0.98
C LEU A 85 -1.18 3.38 -0.14
N ALA A 86 -2.16 2.47 -0.10
CA ALA A 86 -2.36 1.47 -1.14
C ALA A 86 -2.80 2.07 -2.50
N LEU A 87 -3.53 3.19 -2.50
CA LEU A 87 -3.86 3.94 -3.72
C LEU A 87 -2.64 4.67 -4.28
N GLU A 88 -1.84 5.32 -3.42
CA GLU A 88 -0.59 5.95 -3.83
C GLU A 88 0.35 4.92 -4.47
N ILE A 89 0.51 3.74 -3.86
CA ILE A 89 1.30 2.63 -4.45
C ILE A 89 0.83 2.31 -5.88
N LYS A 90 -0.48 2.29 -6.12
CA LYS A 90 -1.02 2.02 -7.46
C LYS A 90 -0.64 3.13 -8.45
N ASP A 91 -0.79 4.39 -8.06
CA ASP A 91 -0.50 5.55 -8.92
C ASP A 91 0.96 5.61 -9.35
N TYR A 92 1.87 5.12 -8.50
CA TYR A 92 3.29 5.02 -8.81
C TYR A 92 3.72 3.71 -9.52
N GLY A 93 2.77 2.89 -9.98
CA GLY A 93 3.04 1.67 -10.75
C GLY A 93 3.25 0.40 -9.91
N GLY A 94 2.69 0.36 -8.70
CA GLY A 94 2.57 -0.83 -7.87
C GLY A 94 1.41 -1.75 -8.26
N PRO A 95 1.18 -2.84 -7.49
CA PRO A 95 0.12 -3.81 -7.77
C PRO A 95 -1.28 -3.16 -7.72
N ASN A 96 -2.21 -3.69 -8.51
CA ASN A 96 -3.58 -3.21 -8.56
C ASN A 96 -4.25 -3.27 -7.18
N TYR A 97 -4.87 -2.16 -6.77
CA TYR A 97 -5.59 -2.02 -5.50
C TYR A 97 -6.73 -3.06 -5.37
N PRO A 98 -6.61 -4.05 -4.47
CA PRO A 98 -7.63 -5.07 -4.28
C PRO A 98 -8.81 -4.51 -3.45
N LYS A 99 -9.74 -3.83 -4.12
CA LYS A 99 -10.92 -3.20 -3.50
C LYS A 99 -11.65 -4.14 -2.54
N HIS A 100 -11.81 -5.41 -2.93
CA HIS A 100 -12.51 -6.41 -2.14
C HIS A 100 -11.85 -6.68 -0.78
N LEU A 101 -10.52 -6.86 -0.74
CA LEU A 101 -9.79 -7.12 0.50
C LEU A 101 -9.84 -5.93 1.46
N PHE A 102 -9.75 -4.70 0.95
CA PHE A 102 -9.87 -3.51 1.79
C PHE A 102 -11.29 -3.28 2.32
N ILE A 103 -12.31 -3.65 1.54
CA ILE A 103 -13.71 -3.64 2.00
C ILE A 103 -13.90 -4.69 3.10
N GLN A 104 -13.34 -5.88 2.94
CA GLN A 104 -13.41 -6.95 3.94
C GLN A 104 -12.64 -6.58 5.22
N LEU A 105 -11.46 -5.99 5.10
CA LEU A 105 -10.68 -5.49 6.23
C LEU A 105 -11.45 -4.41 6.99
N ARG A 106 -12.03 -3.45 6.27
CA ARG A 106 -12.87 -2.42 6.89
C ARG A 106 -14.04 -3.05 7.64
N ARG A 107 -14.79 -3.95 7.02
CA ARG A 107 -15.98 -4.60 7.63
C ARG A 107 -15.63 -5.46 8.84
N SER A 108 -14.50 -6.16 8.81
CA SER A 108 -14.05 -6.98 9.93
C SER A 108 -13.50 -6.14 11.09
N VAL A 109 -12.86 -5.00 10.82
CA VAL A 109 -12.33 -4.08 11.84
C VAL A 109 -13.41 -3.17 12.44
N THR A 110 -14.47 -2.79 11.70
CA THR A 110 -15.53 -1.88 12.16
C THR A 110 -16.84 -2.60 12.55
N THR A 111 -17.78 -1.90 13.20
CA THR A 111 -19.13 -2.43 13.53
C THR A 111 -20.02 -2.74 12.31
N GLU A 112 -19.53 -2.52 11.09
CA GLU A 112 -20.32 -2.60 9.86
C GLU A 112 -20.90 -4.01 9.60
N LYS A 113 -20.29 -5.06 10.19
CA LYS A 113 -20.82 -6.43 10.17
C LYS A 113 -22.05 -6.65 11.08
N TYR A 114 -22.17 -5.89 12.18
CA TYR A 114 -23.25 -6.03 13.18
C TYR A 114 -24.38 -5.02 13.00
N HIS A 115 -24.12 -3.89 12.34
CA HIS A 115 -25.19 -2.96 11.94
C HIS A 115 -26.19 -3.57 10.93
N GLN A 116 -25.88 -4.74 10.37
CA GLN A 116 -26.81 -5.46 9.49
C GLN A 116 -27.94 -6.18 10.24
N ASP A 117 -27.78 -6.44 11.54
CA ASP A 117 -28.74 -7.22 12.36
C ASP A 117 -29.52 -6.39 13.40
N ASN A 118 -29.55 -5.04 13.28
CA ASN A 118 -30.35 -4.16 14.16
C ASN A 118 -29.97 -4.21 15.66
N VAL A 119 -28.77 -4.69 15.99
CA VAL A 119 -28.26 -4.74 17.36
C VAL A 119 -27.05 -3.82 17.46
N ASP A 120 -27.26 -2.60 17.97
CA ASP A 120 -26.21 -1.61 18.28
C ASP A 120 -25.42 -1.99 19.56
N PHE A 121 -25.20 -3.28 19.81
CA PHE A 121 -24.36 -3.74 20.90
C PHE A 121 -22.99 -4.14 20.38
N LEU A 122 -21.98 -3.32 20.71
CA LEU A 122 -20.58 -3.66 20.60
C LEU A 122 -20.28 -4.77 21.62
N GLN A 123 -20.38 -6.03 21.19
CA GLN A 123 -19.92 -7.15 22.00
C GLN A 123 -18.40 -7.29 21.83
N ARG A 124 -17.63 -6.72 22.77
CA ARG A 124 -16.18 -6.92 22.89
C ARG A 124 -15.90 -8.09 23.85
N GLU A 125 -14.63 -8.37 24.13
CA GLU A 125 -14.18 -9.57 24.82
C GLU A 125 -14.40 -10.85 23.99
N LEU A 126 -14.15 -10.74 22.68
CA LEU A 126 -14.24 -11.88 21.79
C LEU A 126 -13.12 -12.89 22.11
N PRO A 127 -13.42 -14.18 22.22
CA PRO A 127 -12.40 -15.21 22.40
C PRO A 127 -11.48 -15.24 21.17
N HIS A 128 -10.20 -15.61 21.36
CA HIS A 128 -9.21 -15.69 20.28
C HIS A 128 -9.63 -16.56 19.09
N SER A 129 -10.56 -17.50 19.28
CA SER A 129 -11.12 -18.37 18.25
C SER A 129 -12.29 -17.77 17.49
N ASP A 130 -12.68 -16.52 17.77
CA ASP A 130 -13.81 -15.89 17.11
C ASP A 130 -13.54 -15.72 15.60
N ASN A 131 -14.60 -15.94 14.81
CA ASN A 131 -14.56 -15.82 13.36
C ASN A 131 -14.07 -14.45 12.89
N ARG A 132 -14.33 -13.39 13.67
CA ARG A 132 -13.90 -12.03 13.38
C ARG A 132 -12.39 -11.85 13.51
N ILE A 133 -11.80 -12.38 14.58
CA ILE A 133 -10.36 -12.33 14.82
C ILE A 133 -9.63 -13.10 13.70
N THR A 134 -10.15 -14.27 13.36
CA THR A 134 -9.65 -15.09 12.25
C THR A 134 -9.76 -14.37 10.90
N GLU A 135 -10.87 -13.66 10.65
CA GLU A 135 -11.09 -12.89 9.42
C GLU A 135 -10.16 -11.68 9.30
N ILE A 136 -9.90 -10.97 10.40
CA ILE A 136 -8.90 -9.86 10.46
C ILE A 136 -7.51 -10.42 10.13
N PHE A 137 -7.11 -11.51 10.79
CA PHE A 137 -5.81 -12.14 10.59
C PHE A 137 -5.62 -12.59 9.14
N ASN A 138 -6.61 -13.30 8.57
CA ASN A 138 -6.56 -13.79 7.19
C ASN A 138 -6.52 -12.63 6.18
N THR A 139 -7.35 -11.59 6.37
CA THR A 139 -7.37 -10.44 5.45
C THR A 139 -6.05 -9.65 5.50
N CYS A 140 -5.47 -9.48 6.69
CA CYS A 140 -4.15 -8.88 6.85
C CYS A 140 -3.04 -9.73 6.23
N ALA A 141 -3.10 -11.07 6.37
CA ALA A 141 -2.17 -12.00 5.77
C ALA A 141 -2.24 -11.99 4.23
N ASP A 142 -3.44 -11.95 3.66
CA ASP A 142 -3.67 -11.86 2.22
C ASP A 142 -3.13 -10.54 1.65
N LEU A 143 -3.41 -9.41 2.33
CA LEU A 143 -2.85 -8.11 1.96
C LEU A 143 -1.31 -8.10 2.07
N ARG A 144 -0.73 -8.65 3.13
CA ARG A 144 0.74 -8.78 3.26
C ARG A 144 1.36 -9.63 2.14
N THR A 145 0.65 -10.66 1.68
CA THR A 145 1.11 -11.53 0.61
C THR A 145 1.05 -10.81 -0.74
N LEU A 146 -0.02 -10.05 -0.98
CA LEU A 146 -0.22 -9.28 -2.21
C LEU A 146 0.78 -8.13 -2.37
N TYR A 147 1.17 -7.50 -1.26
CA TYR A 147 2.16 -6.43 -1.22
C TYR A 147 3.57 -6.92 -0.83
N LYS A 148 3.82 -8.23 -0.93
CA LYS A 148 5.14 -8.80 -0.67
C LYS A 148 6.16 -8.22 -1.65
N ARG A 149 7.37 -7.98 -1.16
CA ARG A 149 8.52 -7.56 -1.98
C ARG A 149 8.69 -8.56 -3.12
N ASP A 150 8.35 -8.14 -4.33
CA ASP A 150 8.51 -8.98 -5.49
C ASP A 150 10.00 -9.10 -5.81
N LYS A 151 10.59 -10.25 -5.46
CA LYS A 151 11.99 -10.58 -5.76
C LYS A 151 12.19 -10.88 -7.25
N LYS A 152 11.11 -11.04 -8.03
CA LYS A 152 11.12 -11.47 -9.43
C LYS A 152 10.88 -10.30 -10.40
N ILE A 153 11.71 -9.27 -10.34
CA ILE A 153 11.86 -8.36 -11.50
C ILE A 153 13.34 -8.33 -11.84
N LEU A 154 13.74 -9.45 -12.45
CA LEU A 154 14.92 -9.54 -13.29
C LEU A 154 14.60 -8.82 -14.60
N PHE A 155 15.49 -7.89 -14.95
CA PHE A 155 15.52 -7.05 -16.14
C PHE A 155 14.63 -5.80 -16.07
#